data_AF-A0A3D0TXC5-F1
#
_entry.id   AF-A0A3D0TXC5-F1
#
_cell.length_a   1.000
_cell.length_b   1.000
_cell.length_c   1.000
_cell.angle_alpha   90.00
_cell.angle_beta   90.00
_cell.angle_gamma   90.00
#
_symmetry.space_group_name_H-M   'P 1'
#
loop_
_entity.id
_entity.type
_entity.pdbx_description
1 polymer ?
#
loop_
_entity_poly.entity_id
_entity_poly.type
_entity_poly.pdbx_seq_one_letter_code
_entity_poly.pdbx_strand_id
1 'polypeptide(L)'
;MTRRRRQPRRALLLLSALVVVAAALVLLLAFVFPTQQYLEQRDRIDASEQLLDRLRTESGYMAERVAAAHDPVVVERTARARLSLVRPDDTLYQLSVDPASSVRLPPDWPLPGVRHLLGADG
;
A
#
# COMPACT_ATOMS: atom_id res chain seq x y z
N MET A 1 -9.52 71.72 53.90
CA MET A 1 -8.90 70.70 53.02
C MET A 1 -8.20 69.64 53.87
N THR A 2 -8.78 68.44 54.07
CA THR A 2 -8.03 67.32 54.70
C THR A 2 -8.48 65.99 54.10
N ARG A 3 -7.68 65.44 53.19
CA ARG A 3 -7.92 64.17 52.50
C ARG A 3 -7.29 63.05 53.32
N ARG A 4 -8.09 62.30 54.08
CA ARG A 4 -7.64 61.10 54.82
C ARG A 4 -7.31 59.98 53.83
N ARG A 5 -6.02 59.82 53.53
CA ARG A 5 -5.47 58.59 52.93
C ARG A 5 -5.43 57.49 54.01
N ARG A 6 -6.42 56.61 53.99
CA ARG A 6 -6.39 55.25 54.57
C ARG A 6 -6.92 54.37 53.43
N GLN A 7 -6.29 53.29 52.95
CA GLN A 7 -5.37 52.32 53.53
C GLN A 7 -4.53 51.68 52.40
N PRO A 8 -3.18 51.62 52.50
CA PRO A 8 -2.37 50.91 51.50
C PRO A 8 -2.35 49.38 51.70
N ARG A 9 -2.59 48.91 52.94
CA ARG A 9 -2.42 47.50 53.32
C ARG A 9 -3.49 46.56 52.75
N ARG A 10 -4.75 47.01 52.65
CA ARG A 10 -5.83 46.19 52.07
C ARG A 10 -5.70 46.07 50.55
N ALA A 11 -5.26 47.12 49.87
CA ALA A 11 -4.98 47.10 48.44
C ALA A 11 -3.82 46.14 48.10
N LEU A 12 -2.76 46.13 48.94
CA LEU A 12 -1.65 45.18 48.82
C LEU A 12 -2.10 43.72 49.02
N LEU A 13 -2.95 43.45 50.01
CA LEU A 13 -3.48 42.10 50.24
C LEU A 13 -4.37 41.59 49.10
N LEU A 14 -5.19 42.47 48.51
CA LEU A 14 -6.01 42.12 47.34
C LEU A 14 -5.14 41.87 46.10
N LEU A 15 -4.07 42.65 45.91
CA LEU A 15 -3.09 42.41 44.85
C LEU A 15 -2.36 41.07 45.02
N SER A 16 -1.92 40.74 46.24
CA SER A 16 -1.27 39.44 46.48
C SER A 16 -2.23 38.26 46.25
N ALA A 17 -3.49 38.39 46.66
CA ALA A 17 -4.49 37.36 46.40
C ALA A 17 -4.72 37.16 44.90
N LEU A 18 -4.78 38.25 44.13
CA LEU A 18 -4.91 38.19 42.68
C LEU A 18 -3.73 37.46 42.01
N VAL A 19 -2.50 37.73 42.48
CA VAL A 19 -1.28 37.08 41.97
C VAL A 19 -1.30 35.57 42.28
N VAL A 20 -1.71 35.17 43.49
CA VAL A 20 -1.80 33.76 43.87
C VAL A 20 -2.84 33.02 43.02
N VAL A 21 -4.01 33.63 42.81
CA VAL A 21 -5.07 33.05 41.97
C VAL A 21 -4.61 32.92 40.52
N ALA A 22 -3.95 33.96 39.98
CA ALA A 22 -3.39 33.91 38.63
C ALA A 22 -2.31 32.83 38.48
N ALA A 23 -1.42 32.70 39.47
CA ALA A 23 -0.39 31.66 39.49
C ALA A 23 -0.99 30.25 39.56
N ALA A 24 -2.03 30.05 40.36
CA ALA A 24 -2.75 28.77 40.45
C ALA A 24 -3.43 28.42 39.12
N LEU A 25 -4.05 29.40 38.44
CA LEU A 25 -4.63 29.23 37.11
C LEU A 25 -3.59 28.84 36.06
N VAL A 26 -2.43 29.51 36.04
CA VAL A 26 -1.32 29.16 35.15
C VAL A 26 -0.81 27.76 35.42
N LEU A 27 -0.64 27.38 36.70
CA LEU A 27 -0.18 26.05 37.08
C LEU A 27 -1.18 24.97 36.65
N LEU A 28 -2.48 25.23 36.80
CA LEU A 28 -3.54 24.32 36.41
C LEU A 28 -3.61 24.15 34.88
N LEU A 29 -3.50 25.24 34.12
CA LEU A 29 -3.36 25.16 32.66
C LEU A 29 -2.10 24.39 32.26
N ALA A 30 -0.96 24.67 32.90
CA ALA A 30 0.30 23.99 32.62
C ALA A 30 0.30 22.50 33.00
N PHE A 31 -0.60 22.03 33.86
CA PHE A 31 -0.75 20.62 34.20
C PHE A 31 -1.78 19.90 33.30
N VAL A 32 -2.82 20.62 32.87
CA VAL A 32 -3.87 20.06 32.00
C VAL A 32 -3.43 20.00 30.54
N PHE A 33 -2.72 21.02 30.01
CA PHE A 33 -2.26 21.06 28.62
C PHE A 33 -1.22 20.00 28.19
N PRO A 34 -0.20 19.64 28.97
CA PRO A 34 0.86 18.73 28.51
C PRO A 34 0.39 17.27 28.40
N THR A 35 -0.75 16.92 29.01
CA THR A 35 -1.27 15.55 28.94
C THR A 35 -1.82 15.21 27.56
N GLN A 36 -2.41 16.19 26.86
CA GLN A 36 -2.92 16.00 25.49
C GLN A 36 -1.78 15.83 24.48
N GLN A 37 -0.72 16.63 24.59
CA GLN A 37 0.41 16.58 23.63
C GLN A 37 1.27 15.32 23.75
N TYR A 38 1.40 14.76 24.95
CA TYR A 38 2.18 13.54 25.16
C TYR A 38 1.49 12.30 24.60
N LEU A 39 0.15 12.25 24.66
CA LEU A 39 -0.65 11.17 24.08
C LEU A 39 -0.65 11.26 22.55
N GLU A 40 -0.83 12.45 21.97
CA GLU A 40 -0.76 12.61 20.51
C GLU A 40 0.64 12.31 19.93
N GLN A 41 1.72 12.55 20.68
CA GLN A 41 3.07 12.21 20.21
C GLN A 41 3.29 10.70 20.17
N ARG A 42 2.79 9.94 21.15
CA ARG A 42 2.91 8.47 21.17
C ARG A 42 2.15 7.83 20.02
N ASP A 43 0.90 8.24 19.80
CA ASP A 43 0.09 7.68 18.71
C ASP A 43 0.72 7.94 17.33
N ARG A 44 1.37 9.09 17.15
CA ARG A 44 2.10 9.42 15.91
C ARG A 44 3.36 8.55 15.73
N ILE A 45 4.08 8.24 16.79
CA ILE A 45 5.25 7.36 16.75
C ILE A 45 4.80 5.93 16.41
N ASP A 46 3.81 5.41 17.12
CA ASP A 46 3.30 4.04 16.91
C ASP A 46 2.75 3.87 15.49
N ALA A 47 1.98 4.86 14.98
CA ALA A 47 1.49 4.84 13.61
C ALA A 47 2.62 4.88 12.57
N SER A 48 3.68 5.66 12.83
CA SER A 48 4.83 5.75 11.93
C SER A 48 5.64 4.45 11.91
N GLU A 49 5.83 3.82 13.08
CA GLU A 49 6.51 2.52 13.19
C GLU A 49 5.74 1.41 12.47
N GLN A 50 4.41 1.35 12.66
CA GLN A 50 3.57 0.39 11.95
C GLN A 50 3.64 0.57 10.43
N LEU A 51 3.68 1.82 9.95
CA LEU A 51 3.78 2.09 8.52
C LEU A 51 5.15 1.66 7.98
N LEU A 52 6.22 1.92 8.72
CA LEU A 52 7.57 1.53 8.37
C LEU A 52 7.71 0.00 8.25
N ASP A 53 7.11 -0.73 9.19
CA ASP A 53 7.16 -2.19 9.23
C ASP A 53 6.40 -2.84 8.06
N ARG A 54 5.24 -2.28 7.71
CA ARG A 54 4.50 -2.66 6.49
C ARG A 54 5.32 -2.42 5.23
N LEU A 55 5.93 -1.24 5.10
CA LEU A 55 6.76 -0.91 3.93
C LEU A 55 7.98 -1.84 3.81
N ARG A 56 8.62 -2.19 4.92
CA ARG A 56 9.74 -3.14 4.94
C ARG A 56 9.31 -4.53 4.50
N THR A 57 8.17 -5.00 4.99
CA THR A 57 7.60 -6.30 4.63
C THR A 57 7.29 -6.35 3.13
N GLU A 58 6.62 -5.31 2.60
CA GLU A 58 6.32 -5.21 1.17
C GLU A 58 7.58 -5.14 0.32
N SER A 59 8.58 -4.36 0.74
CA SER A 59 9.86 -4.26 0.05
C SER A 59 10.60 -5.60 0.00
N GLY A 60 10.63 -6.36 1.11
CA GLY A 60 11.24 -7.69 1.15
C GLY A 60 10.55 -8.67 0.20
N TYR A 61 9.22 -8.72 0.23
CA TYR A 61 8.43 -9.55 -0.68
C TYR A 61 8.69 -9.21 -2.16
N MET A 62 8.74 -7.92 -2.50
CA MET A 62 9.03 -7.49 -3.87
C MET A 62 10.46 -7.82 -4.29
N ALA A 63 11.44 -7.69 -3.38
CA ALA A 63 12.82 -8.06 -3.65
C ALA A 63 12.96 -9.55 -3.96
N GLU A 64 12.30 -10.42 -3.19
CA GLU A 64 12.27 -11.87 -3.46
C GLU A 64 11.67 -12.18 -4.83
N ARG A 65 10.56 -11.51 -5.19
CA ARG A 65 9.93 -11.69 -6.50
C ARG A 65 10.81 -11.23 -7.65
N VAL A 66 11.50 -10.10 -7.48
CA VAL A 66 12.45 -9.60 -8.49
C VAL A 66 13.62 -10.56 -8.65
N ALA A 67 14.14 -11.11 -7.55
CA ALA A 67 15.20 -12.11 -7.57
C ALA A 67 14.74 -13.39 -8.30
N ALA A 68 13.55 -13.90 -7.99
CA ALA A 68 12.98 -15.05 -8.66
C ALA A 68 12.70 -14.79 -10.16
N ALA A 69 12.30 -13.57 -10.51
CA ALA A 69 12.09 -13.17 -11.90
C ALA A 69 13.40 -13.00 -12.69
N HIS A 70 14.53 -12.75 -12.01
CA HIS A 70 15.86 -12.69 -12.61
C HIS A 70 16.53 -14.06 -12.77
N ASP A 71 15.94 -15.13 -12.22
CA ASP A 71 16.45 -16.47 -12.42
C ASP A 71 16.44 -16.81 -13.93
N PRO A 72 17.60 -17.08 -14.54
CA PRO A 72 17.69 -17.34 -15.98
C PRO A 72 16.82 -18.52 -16.42
N VAL A 73 16.59 -19.51 -15.55
CA VAL A 73 15.72 -20.65 -15.84
C VAL A 73 14.25 -20.23 -15.92
N VAL A 74 13.83 -19.34 -15.00
CA VAL A 74 12.47 -18.80 -14.98
C VAL A 74 12.24 -17.89 -16.19
N VAL A 75 13.20 -17.03 -16.52
CA VAL A 75 13.15 -16.16 -17.70
C VAL A 75 13.03 -16.97 -18.98
N GLU A 76 13.89 -17.98 -19.17
CA GLU A 76 13.85 -18.83 -20.38
C GLU A 76 12.50 -19.57 -20.47
N ARG A 77 12.01 -20.14 -19.35
CA ARG A 77 10.71 -20.81 -19.30
C ARG A 77 9.57 -19.87 -19.70
N THR A 78 9.54 -18.65 -19.15
CA THR A 78 8.50 -17.66 -19.47
C THR A 78 8.58 -17.19 -20.91
N ALA A 79 9.79 -16.95 -21.42
CA ALA A 79 10.01 -16.56 -22.81
C ALA A 79 9.57 -17.66 -23.79
N ARG A 80 9.84 -18.93 -23.48
CA ARG A 80 9.33 -20.06 -24.27
C ARG A 80 7.80 -20.17 -24.22
N ALA A 81 7.21 -20.02 -23.03
CA ALA A 81 5.77 -20.19 -22.85
C ALA A 81 4.95 -19.07 -23.50
N ARG A 82 5.45 -17.82 -23.52
CA ARG A 82 4.67 -16.65 -23.96
C ARG A 82 5.15 -16.01 -25.25
N LEU A 83 6.44 -16.12 -25.53
CA LEU A 83 7.07 -15.41 -26.64
C LEU A 83 7.59 -16.38 -27.71
N SER A 84 7.28 -17.68 -27.59
CA SER A 84 7.75 -18.73 -28.48
C SER A 84 9.26 -18.66 -28.72
N LEU A 85 10.03 -18.38 -27.67
CA LEU A 85 11.50 -18.37 -27.74
C LEU A 85 12.00 -19.74 -28.21
N VAL A 86 12.89 -19.74 -29.19
CA VAL A 86 13.45 -20.96 -29.81
C VAL A 86 14.96 -20.87 -29.72
N ARG A 87 15.64 -21.97 -29.37
CA ARG A 87 17.11 -22.04 -29.41
C ARG A 87 17.61 -22.15 -30.86
N PRO A 88 18.90 -21.87 -31.12
CA PRO A 88 19.45 -21.98 -32.47
C PRO A 88 19.27 -23.36 -33.12
N ASP A 89 19.15 -24.41 -32.33
CA ASP A 89 18.94 -25.80 -32.73
C ASP A 89 17.46 -26.26 -32.68
N ASP A 90 16.55 -25.42 -32.15
CA ASP A 90 15.12 -25.72 -32.11
C ASP A 90 14.45 -25.41 -33.47
N THR A 91 13.44 -26.21 -33.87
CA THR A 91 12.63 -25.95 -35.07
C THR A 91 11.25 -25.42 -34.70
N LEU A 92 10.92 -24.19 -35.12
CA LEU A 92 9.61 -23.57 -34.87
C LEU A 92 8.60 -23.98 -35.94
N TYR A 93 7.51 -24.64 -35.53
CA TYR A 93 6.37 -24.90 -36.40
C TYR A 93 5.29 -23.83 -36.17
N GLN A 94 5.06 -22.98 -37.17
CA GLN A 94 3.89 -22.09 -37.18
C GLN A 94 2.78 -22.71 -38.01
N LEU A 95 1.62 -22.94 -37.39
CA LEU A 95 0.41 -23.35 -38.09
C LEU A 95 -0.24 -22.09 -38.70
N SER A 96 0.01 -21.84 -39.98
CA SER A 96 -0.75 -20.85 -40.75
C SER A 96 -1.98 -21.53 -41.33
N VAL A 97 -3.12 -21.38 -40.66
CA VAL A 97 -4.42 -21.81 -41.21
C VAL A 97 -4.97 -20.66 -42.03
N ASP A 98 -5.15 -20.87 -43.33
CA ASP A 98 -5.84 -19.90 -44.18
C ASP A 98 -7.33 -19.85 -43.79
N PRO A 99 -7.87 -18.70 -43.38
CA PRO A 99 -9.28 -18.59 -42.98
C PRO A 99 -10.26 -18.87 -44.12
N ALA A 100 -9.82 -18.82 -45.39
CA ALA A 100 -10.64 -19.19 -46.55
C ALA A 100 -10.53 -20.69 -46.91
N SER A 101 -9.61 -21.43 -46.28
CA SER A 101 -9.46 -22.86 -46.55
C SER A 101 -10.55 -23.67 -45.86
N SER A 102 -11.40 -24.33 -46.65
CA SER A 102 -12.30 -25.34 -46.13
C SER A 102 -11.48 -26.56 -45.71
N VAL A 103 -11.51 -26.89 -44.42
CA VAL A 103 -10.85 -28.08 -43.88
C VAL A 103 -11.55 -29.31 -44.45
N ARG A 104 -10.93 -29.98 -45.44
CA ARG A 104 -11.38 -31.29 -45.92
C ARG A 104 -10.85 -32.37 -44.99
N LEU A 105 -11.75 -33.00 -44.23
CA LEU A 105 -11.40 -34.12 -43.36
C LEU A 105 -11.08 -35.37 -44.20
N PRO A 106 -10.06 -36.14 -43.83
CA PRO A 106 -9.81 -37.47 -44.41
C PRO A 106 -11.05 -38.37 -44.30
N PRO A 107 -11.34 -39.22 -45.30
CA PRO A 107 -12.51 -40.11 -45.29
C PRO A 107 -12.55 -41.08 -44.10
N ASP A 108 -11.39 -41.44 -43.57
CA ASP A 108 -11.13 -42.41 -42.51
C ASP A 108 -11.02 -41.77 -41.11
N TRP A 109 -11.45 -40.52 -40.96
CA TRP A 109 -11.36 -39.81 -39.68
C TRP A 109 -12.12 -40.55 -38.57
N PRO A 110 -11.47 -40.89 -37.44
CA PRO A 110 -12.01 -41.82 -36.44
C PRO A 110 -13.17 -41.25 -35.60
N LEU A 111 -13.49 -39.96 -35.77
CA LEU A 111 -14.55 -39.27 -35.04
C LEU A 111 -15.74 -38.96 -35.98
N PRO A 112 -16.75 -39.84 -36.08
CA PRO A 112 -17.86 -39.69 -37.02
C PRO A 112 -18.69 -38.41 -36.77
N GLY A 113 -18.73 -37.92 -35.53
CA GLY A 113 -19.50 -36.73 -35.16
C GLY A 113 -18.93 -35.39 -35.65
N VAL A 114 -17.64 -35.33 -36.02
CA VAL A 114 -17.01 -34.05 -36.42
C VAL A 114 -17.56 -33.53 -37.75
N ARG A 115 -17.92 -34.42 -38.67
CA ARG A 115 -18.50 -34.05 -39.98
C ARG A 115 -19.87 -33.37 -39.82
N HIS A 116 -20.65 -33.83 -38.85
CA HIS A 116 -21.96 -33.27 -38.52
C HIS A 116 -21.84 -31.84 -37.94
N LEU A 117 -20.83 -31.59 -37.11
CA LEU A 117 -20.59 -30.26 -36.52
C LEU A 117 -20.08 -29.23 -37.53
N LEU A 118 -19.45 -29.69 -38.60
CA LEU A 118 -18.90 -28.84 -39.67
C LEU A 118 -19.90 -28.60 -40.83
N GLY A 119 -21.12 -29.14 -40.74
CA GLY A 119 -22.18 -28.94 -41.74
C GLY A 119 -21.86 -29.52 -43.12
N ALA A 120 -20.96 -30.49 -43.20
CA ALA A 120 -20.44 -31.04 -44.46
C ALA A 120 -21.39 -32.05 -45.16
N ASP A 121 -22.64 -32.18 -44.67
CA ASP A 121 -23.64 -33.15 -45.14
C ASP A 121 -24.73 -32.52 -46.04
N GLY A 122 -24.44 -31.41 -46.73
CA GLY A 122 -25.33 -30.73 -47.69
C GLY A 122 -24.68 -30.55 -49.06
#